data_AF-A0AAW0HVM9-F1
#
_entry.id   AF-A0AAW0HVM9-F1
#
_cell.length_a   1.000
_cell.length_b   1.000
_cell.length_c   1.000
_cell.angle_alpha   90.00
_cell.angle_beta   90.00
_cell.angle_gamma   90.00
#
_symmetry.space_group_name_H-M   'P 1'
#
loop_
_entity.id
_entity.type
_entity.pdbx_description
1 polymer ?
#
loop_
_entity_poly.entity_id
_entity_poly.type
_entity_poly.pdbx_seq_one_letter_code
_entity_poly.pdbx_strand_id
1 'polypeptide(L)'
;MDAYSMDVIISTEFGVSVNSLNNPKALTDMELIAQSIIFIFAGYETTSSTLVFALHSLATHPDIQKKLQEEIDMTLPNKAPPIYDNVMEMEYLDMVLNETLRLYPIAIRLDRACKQDVEIDGVLVPKWSLVNVPVYALHHDPQYWPEPTEFTMKGF
;
A
#
# COMPACT_ATOMS: atom_id res chain seq x y z
N MET A 1 18.37 3.07 18.60
CA MET A 1 18.22 2.61 17.22
C MET A 1 16.95 1.76 17.12
N ASP A 2 15.84 2.28 16.63
CA ASP A 2 14.97 3.20 17.38
C ASP A 2 13.58 2.57 17.46
N ALA A 3 13.09 2.31 18.69
CA ALA A 3 11.74 1.82 18.96
C ALA A 3 10.64 2.83 18.54
N TYR A 4 11.03 4.08 18.28
CA TYR A 4 10.16 5.19 17.90
C TYR A 4 9.56 5.07 16.48
N SER A 5 10.11 4.21 15.61
CA SER A 5 9.62 4.13 14.22
C SER A 5 8.31 3.35 14.06
N MET A 6 7.99 2.44 14.98
CA MET A 6 6.75 1.66 14.93
C MET A 6 5.59 2.35 15.66
N ASP A 7 5.91 3.14 16.71
CA ASP A 7 4.96 3.84 17.57
C ASP A 7 4.10 4.87 16.84
N VAL A 8 4.59 5.41 15.72
CA VAL A 8 3.91 6.48 14.99
C VAL A 8 2.84 5.92 14.05
N ILE A 9 3.07 4.75 13.44
CA ILE A 9 2.21 4.22 12.36
C ILE A 9 0.83 3.82 12.91
N ILE A 10 0.76 3.19 14.08
CA ILE A 10 -0.51 2.67 14.63
C ILE A 10 -1.36 3.80 15.26
N SER A 11 -0.72 4.87 15.75
CA SER A 11 -1.42 5.92 16.49
C SER A 11 -2.25 6.88 15.62
N THR A 12 -1.93 7.00 14.32
CA THR A 12 -2.50 8.07 13.48
C THR A 12 -3.68 7.66 12.61
N GLU A 13 -3.92 6.37 12.36
CA GLU A 13 -5.06 5.92 11.51
C GLU A 13 -6.20 5.27 12.29
N PHE A 14 -5.93 4.65 13.45
CA PHE A 14 -6.95 3.88 14.19
C PHE A 14 -6.98 4.09 15.71
N GLY A 15 -6.32 5.13 16.21
CA GLY A 15 -6.46 5.54 17.62
C GLY A 15 -5.87 4.57 18.65
N VAL A 16 -4.95 3.69 18.26
CA VAL A 16 -4.30 2.76 19.20
C VAL A 16 -3.19 3.50 19.96
N SER A 17 -3.27 3.48 21.29
CA SER A 17 -2.29 4.12 22.18
C SER A 17 -1.07 3.22 22.41
N VAL A 18 0.13 3.79 22.22
CA VAL A 18 1.46 3.17 22.41
C VAL A 18 1.67 2.59 23.81
N ASN A 19 0.91 3.06 24.82
CA ASN A 19 0.99 2.54 26.18
C ASN A 19 0.57 1.06 26.33
N SER A 20 -0.07 0.46 25.32
CA SER A 20 -0.44 -0.97 25.34
C SER A 20 0.74 -1.92 25.09
N LEU A 21 1.85 -1.44 24.48
CA LEU A 21 2.98 -2.29 24.10
C LEU A 21 3.92 -2.61 25.28
N ASN A 22 3.99 -1.74 26.28
CA ASN A 22 4.91 -1.87 27.42
C ASN A 22 4.30 -2.55 28.66
N ASN A 23 3.04 -2.98 28.56
CA ASN A 23 2.35 -3.72 29.61
C ASN A 23 1.34 -4.63 28.90
N PRO A 24 1.57 -5.95 28.79
CA PRO A 24 0.68 -6.84 28.04
C PRO A 24 -0.64 -7.01 28.82
N LYS A 25 -1.46 -5.97 28.82
CA LYS A 25 -2.85 -6.05 29.20
C LYS A 25 -3.55 -6.83 28.10
N ALA A 26 -4.28 -7.87 28.50
CA ALA A 26 -5.17 -8.56 27.60
C ALA A 26 -6.13 -7.54 26.95
N LEU A 27 -6.37 -7.71 25.65
CA LEU A 27 -7.34 -6.89 24.93
C LEU A 27 -8.71 -7.07 25.58
N THR A 28 -9.40 -5.96 25.82
CA THR A 28 -10.81 -5.99 26.18
C THR A 28 -11.65 -6.46 24.99
N ASP A 29 -12.86 -6.96 25.25
CA ASP A 29 -13.79 -7.37 24.19
C ASP A 29 -14.06 -6.23 23.19
N MET A 30 -14.15 -5.00 23.68
CA MET A 30 -14.35 -3.81 22.83
C MET A 30 -13.14 -3.51 21.96
N GLU A 31 -11.91 -3.64 22.47
CA GLU A 31 -10.70 -3.49 21.68
C GLU A 31 -10.60 -4.59 20.63
N LEU A 32 -10.95 -5.83 20.97
CA LEU A 32 -10.97 -6.95 20.03
C LEU A 32 -11.96 -6.71 18.89
N ILE A 33 -13.18 -6.27 19.21
CA ILE A 33 -14.21 -5.94 18.21
C ILE A 33 -13.75 -4.78 17.34
N ALA A 34 -13.22 -3.71 17.94
CA ALA A 34 -12.74 -2.54 17.21
C ALA A 34 -11.64 -2.91 16.21
N GLN A 35 -10.64 -3.69 16.64
CA GLN A 35 -9.59 -4.16 15.72
C GLN A 35 -10.16 -5.08 14.64
N SER A 36 -11.04 -6.02 14.99
CA SER A 36 -11.65 -6.94 14.01
C SER A 36 -12.38 -6.19 12.87
N ILE A 37 -13.12 -5.13 13.20
CA ILE A 37 -13.79 -4.29 12.19
C ILE A 37 -12.76 -3.62 11.27
N ILE A 38 -11.68 -3.09 11.84
CA ILE A 38 -10.60 -2.46 11.06
C ILE A 38 -9.95 -3.46 10.11
N PHE A 39 -9.60 -4.66 10.58
CA PHE A 39 -9.01 -5.70 9.74
C PHE A 39 -9.92 -6.11 8.57
N ILE A 40 -11.22 -6.29 8.83
CA ILE A 40 -12.19 -6.63 7.79
C ILE A 40 -12.29 -5.51 6.76
N PHE A 41 -12.44 -4.26 7.21
CA PHE A 41 -12.58 -3.12 6.33
C PHE A 41 -11.32 -2.89 5.49
N ALA A 42 -10.16 -2.83 6.15
CA ALA A 42 -8.88 -2.61 5.49
C ALA A 42 -8.55 -3.73 4.51
N GLY A 43 -8.82 -4.99 4.86
CA GLY A 43 -8.56 -6.14 3.99
C GLY A 43 -9.54 -6.26 2.82
N TYR A 44 -10.80 -5.88 3.01
CA TYR A 44 -11.83 -5.99 1.96
C TYR A 44 -11.71 -4.88 0.92
N GLU A 45 -11.79 -3.63 1.34
CA GLU A 45 -11.95 -2.50 0.40
C GLU A 45 -10.67 -2.28 -0.42
N THR A 46 -9.50 -2.34 0.22
CA THR A 46 -8.21 -2.08 -0.45
C THR A 46 -7.87 -3.19 -1.45
N THR A 47 -8.03 -4.46 -1.05
CA THR A 47 -7.74 -5.61 -1.91
C THR A 47 -8.69 -5.68 -3.08
N SER A 48 -10.00 -5.58 -2.85
CA SER A 48 -11.00 -5.66 -3.92
C SER A 48 -10.83 -4.54 -4.94
N SER A 49 -10.60 -3.30 -4.49
CA SER A 49 -10.37 -2.15 -5.38
C SER A 49 -9.10 -2.33 -6.21
N THR A 50 -8.00 -2.77 -5.58
CA THR A 50 -6.72 -3.03 -6.29
C THR A 50 -6.92 -4.09 -7.38
N LEU A 51 -7.62 -5.18 -7.08
CA LEU A 51 -7.90 -6.23 -8.06
C LEU A 51 -8.78 -5.73 -9.22
N VAL A 52 -9.78 -4.89 -8.94
CA VAL A 52 -10.62 -4.29 -10.00
C VAL A 52 -9.78 -3.45 -10.96
N PHE A 53 -8.89 -2.59 -10.43
CA PHE A 53 -8.01 -1.79 -11.28
C PHE A 53 -6.98 -2.64 -12.03
N ALA A 54 -6.39 -3.64 -11.38
CA ALA A 54 -5.44 -4.55 -12.04
C ALA A 54 -6.09 -5.27 -13.22
N LEU A 55 -7.29 -5.85 -13.01
CA LEU A 55 -8.03 -6.54 -14.06
C LEU A 55 -8.47 -5.58 -15.18
N HIS A 56 -8.86 -4.35 -14.84
CA HIS A 56 -9.17 -3.32 -15.84
C HIS A 56 -7.96 -2.96 -16.71
N SER A 57 -6.79 -2.73 -16.08
CA SER A 57 -5.54 -2.44 -16.78
C SER A 57 -5.12 -3.60 -17.69
N LEU A 58 -5.21 -4.83 -17.20
CA LEU A 58 -4.90 -6.03 -18.01
C LEU A 58 -5.87 -6.19 -19.19
N ALA A 59 -7.17 -5.96 -18.98
CA ALA A 59 -8.17 -6.06 -20.04
C ALA A 59 -7.97 -4.99 -21.14
N THR A 60 -7.42 -3.83 -20.79
CA THR A 60 -7.12 -2.75 -21.74
C THR A 60 -5.72 -2.82 -22.34
N HIS A 61 -4.85 -3.69 -21.82
CA HIS A 61 -3.47 -3.93 -22.31
C HIS A 61 -3.22 -5.43 -22.58
N PRO A 62 -3.76 -5.97 -23.70
CA PRO A 62 -3.73 -7.41 -23.97
C PRO A 62 -2.32 -8.00 -24.11
N ASP A 63 -1.34 -7.19 -24.52
CA ASP A 63 0.08 -7.55 -24.61
C ASP A 63 0.69 -7.80 -23.23
N ILE A 64 0.41 -6.92 -22.26
CA ILE A 64 0.83 -7.08 -20.87
C ILE A 64 0.12 -8.30 -20.26
N GLN A 65 -1.18 -8.43 -20.47
CA GLN A 65 -1.95 -9.57 -19.99
C GLN A 65 -1.40 -10.90 -20.51
N LYS A 66 -1.08 -10.96 -21.81
CA LYS A 66 -0.50 -12.16 -22.41
C LYS A 66 0.85 -12.51 -21.79
N LYS A 67 1.73 -11.53 -21.60
CA LYS A 67 3.04 -11.76 -20.96
C LYS A 67 2.90 -12.24 -19.52
N LEU A 68 1.95 -11.71 -18.76
CA LEU A 68 1.65 -12.19 -17.41
C LEU A 68 1.12 -13.62 -17.42
N GLN A 69 0.24 -13.96 -18.36
CA GLN A 69 -0.25 -15.34 -18.53
C GLN A 69 0.88 -16.32 -18.86
N GLU A 70 1.85 -15.91 -19.69
CA GLU A 70 3.04 -16.71 -20.00
C GLU A 70 3.86 -17.01 -18.74
N GLU A 71 4.10 -16.02 -17.87
CA GLU A 71 4.76 -16.24 -16.57
C GLU A 71 3.97 -17.19 -15.65
N ILE A 72 2.65 -17.00 -15.56
CA ILE A 72 1.78 -17.85 -14.75
C ILE A 72 1.80 -19.29 -15.26
N ASP A 73 1.70 -19.51 -16.56
CA ASP A 73 1.70 -20.84 -17.17
C ASP A 73 3.07 -21.55 -17.04
N MET A 74 4.17 -20.79 -17.06
CA MET A 74 5.51 -21.31 -16.78
C MET A 74 5.67 -21.74 -15.32
N THR A 75 5.14 -20.96 -14.39
CA THR A 75 5.27 -21.20 -12.95
C THR A 75 4.29 -22.26 -12.44
N LEU A 76 3.11 -22.36 -13.06
CA LEU A 76 2.01 -23.25 -12.69
C LEU A 76 1.55 -24.10 -13.91
N PRO A 77 2.41 -25.00 -14.41
CA PRO A 77 2.11 -25.77 -15.61
C PRO A 77 0.85 -26.62 -15.44
N ASN A 78 0.08 -26.75 -16.53
CA ASN A 78 -1.21 -27.46 -16.54
C ASN A 78 -2.23 -26.92 -15.51
N LYS A 79 -2.16 -25.63 -15.17
CA LYS A 79 -3.04 -25.00 -14.16
C LYS A 79 -2.90 -25.64 -12.77
N ALA A 80 -1.67 -25.99 -12.41
CA ALA A 80 -1.37 -26.45 -11.05
C ALA A 80 -1.84 -25.40 -10.03
N PRO A 81 -2.33 -25.82 -8.85
CA PRO A 81 -2.73 -24.88 -7.81
C PRO A 81 -1.51 -24.08 -7.33
N PRO A 82 -1.65 -22.76 -7.08
CA PRO A 82 -0.57 -21.96 -6.55
C PRO A 82 -0.19 -22.42 -5.14
N ILE A 83 1.11 -22.44 -4.85
CA ILE A 83 1.67 -22.52 -3.51
C ILE A 83 2.41 -21.22 -3.19
N TYR A 84 2.65 -20.96 -1.91
CA TYR A 84 3.24 -19.70 -1.45
C TYR A 84 4.55 -19.36 -2.18
N ASP A 85 5.51 -20.28 -2.20
CA ASP A 85 6.83 -20.04 -2.79
C ASP A 85 6.73 -19.67 -4.28
N ASN A 86 5.93 -20.40 -5.06
CA ASN A 86 5.74 -20.12 -6.48
C ASN A 86 5.15 -18.73 -6.75
N VAL A 87 4.20 -18.27 -5.93
CA VAL A 87 3.61 -16.93 -6.11
C VAL A 87 4.63 -15.84 -5.81
N MET A 88 5.48 -16.06 -4.80
CA MET A 88 6.52 -15.10 -4.41
C MET A 88 7.65 -14.97 -5.45
N GLU A 89 7.78 -15.90 -6.38
CA GLU A 89 8.77 -15.89 -7.47
C GLU A 89 8.27 -15.24 -8.77
N MET A 90 6.98 -14.85 -8.85
CA MET A 90 6.39 -14.22 -10.04
C MET A 90 6.73 -12.73 -10.12
N GLU A 91 7.90 -12.41 -10.68
CA GLU A 91 8.39 -11.03 -10.80
C GLU A 91 7.47 -10.14 -11.65
N TYR A 92 6.96 -10.64 -12.78
CA TYR A 92 6.11 -9.85 -13.66
C TYR A 92 4.72 -9.60 -13.08
N LEU A 93 4.17 -10.56 -12.32
CA LEU A 93 2.98 -10.34 -11.50
C LEU A 93 3.18 -9.20 -10.49
N ASP A 94 4.33 -9.17 -9.80
CA ASP A 94 4.67 -8.10 -8.86
C ASP A 94 4.76 -6.74 -9.57
N MET A 95 5.43 -6.68 -10.73
CA MET A 95 5.46 -5.46 -11.56
C MET A 95 4.05 -4.97 -11.93
N VAL A 96 3.16 -5.88 -12.34
CA VAL A 96 1.77 -5.55 -12.71
C VAL A 96 1.00 -4.98 -11.52
N LEU A 97 1.14 -5.56 -10.33
CA LEU A 97 0.47 -5.07 -9.12
C LEU A 97 1.04 -3.72 -8.66
N ASN A 98 2.37 -3.58 -8.68
CA ASN A 98 3.02 -2.33 -8.31
C ASN A 98 2.65 -1.19 -9.27
N GLU A 99 2.63 -1.45 -10.58
CA GLU A 99 2.21 -0.45 -11.57
C GLU A 99 0.72 -0.10 -11.45
N THR A 100 -0.12 -1.09 -11.08
CA THR A 100 -1.54 -0.83 -10.77
C THR A 100 -1.66 0.12 -9.59
N LEU A 101 -0.91 -0.10 -8.51
CA LEU A 101 -0.91 0.75 -7.32
C LEU A 101 -0.22 2.10 -7.55
N ARG A 102 0.68 2.21 -8.53
CA ARG A 102 1.25 3.48 -8.97
C ARG A 102 0.16 4.36 -9.58
N LEU A 103 -0.58 3.84 -10.58
CA LEU A 103 -1.66 4.59 -11.24
C LEU A 103 -2.90 4.76 -10.38
N TYR A 104 -3.24 3.76 -9.57
CA TYR A 104 -4.47 3.72 -8.78
C TYR A 104 -4.19 3.41 -7.31
N PRO A 105 -3.48 4.29 -6.57
CA PRO A 105 -3.24 4.10 -5.15
C PRO A 105 -4.55 4.26 -4.38
N ILE A 106 -4.96 3.21 -3.65
CA ILE A 106 -6.20 3.24 -2.86
C ILE A 106 -6.10 4.26 -1.71
N ALA A 107 -4.94 4.33 -1.06
CA ALA A 107 -4.61 5.39 -0.12
C ALA A 107 -3.92 6.55 -0.88
N ILE A 108 -4.71 7.52 -1.35
CA ILE A 108 -4.23 8.60 -2.22
C ILE A 108 -3.23 9.56 -1.55
N ARG A 109 -3.12 9.53 -0.21
CA ARG A 109 -2.24 10.40 0.57
C ARG A 109 -1.95 9.79 1.94
N LEU A 110 -0.86 10.22 2.57
CA LEU A 110 -0.54 9.87 3.96
C LEU A 110 -0.56 11.13 4.82
N ASP A 111 -1.20 11.03 6.00
CA ASP A 111 -1.43 12.17 6.89
C ASP A 111 -0.69 12.00 8.23
N ARG A 112 -0.07 13.09 8.73
CA ARG A 112 0.56 13.15 10.06
C ARG A 112 0.20 14.45 10.77
N ALA A 113 -0.28 14.36 12.01
CA ALA A 113 -0.52 15.53 12.85
C ALA A 113 0.74 15.91 13.63
N CYS A 114 1.22 17.14 13.45
CA CYS A 114 2.40 17.66 14.12
C CYS A 114 2.10 17.91 15.61
N LYS A 115 2.85 17.29 16.54
CA LYS A 115 2.57 17.42 17.99
C LYS A 115 3.35 18.56 18.67
N GLN A 116 4.33 19.14 17.98
CA GLN A 116 5.17 20.23 18.46
C GLN A 116 5.78 20.95 17.26
N ASP A 117 6.18 22.21 17.43
CA ASP A 117 6.90 22.93 16.39
C ASP A 117 8.19 22.16 16.02
N VAL A 118 8.41 21.96 14.73
CA VAL A 118 9.59 21.25 14.22
C VAL A 118 10.05 21.90 12.92
N GLU A 119 11.35 21.99 12.71
CA GLU A 119 11.94 22.41 11.45
C GLU A 119 12.47 21.18 10.70
N ILE A 120 12.06 21.02 9.43
CA ILE A 120 12.49 19.93 8.55
C ILE A 120 13.00 20.58 7.27
N ASP A 121 14.28 20.38 6.93
CA ASP A 121 14.92 20.94 5.74
C ASP A 121 14.68 22.45 5.54
N GLY A 122 14.73 23.22 6.63
CA GLY A 122 14.51 24.67 6.61
C GLY A 122 13.05 25.10 6.58
N VAL A 123 12.10 24.16 6.60
CA VAL A 123 10.66 24.42 6.67
C VAL A 123 10.18 24.24 8.10
N LEU A 124 9.69 25.33 8.71
CA LEU A 124 9.01 25.27 10.01
C LEU A 124 7.61 24.68 9.83
N VAL A 125 7.35 23.58 10.52
CA VAL A 125 6.04 22.95 10.66
C VAL A 125 5.51 23.25 12.08
N PRO A 126 4.53 24.15 12.22
CA PRO A 126 3.94 24.46 13.52
C PRO A 126 3.26 23.26 14.17
N LYS A 127 3.18 23.30 15.50
CA LYS A 127 2.37 22.38 16.29
C LYS A 127 0.91 22.42 15.82
N TRP A 128 0.32 21.24 15.75
CA TRP A 128 -1.03 20.94 15.27
C TRP A 128 -1.26 21.13 13.76
N SER A 129 -0.23 21.46 12.98
CA SER A 129 -0.33 21.37 11.53
C SER A 129 -0.50 19.92 11.07
N LEU A 130 -1.34 19.72 10.06
CA LEU A 130 -1.44 18.44 9.35
C LEU A 130 -0.43 18.45 8.20
N VAL A 131 0.51 17.50 8.22
CA VAL A 131 1.47 17.27 7.14
C VAL A 131 0.93 16.16 6.27
N ASN A 132 0.89 16.41 4.96
CA ASN A 132 0.40 15.48 3.97
C ASN A 132 1.50 15.05 3.00
N VAL A 133 1.60 13.74 2.74
CA VAL A 133 2.37 13.20 1.61
C VAL A 133 1.39 12.88 0.49
N PRO A 134 1.42 13.62 -0.63
CA PRO A 134 0.43 13.46 -1.70
C PRO A 134 0.81 12.29 -2.63
N VAL A 135 0.62 11.06 -2.16
CA VAL A 135 0.99 9.80 -2.85
C VAL A 135 0.52 9.78 -4.30
N TYR A 136 -0.76 10.05 -4.56
CA TYR A 136 -1.30 10.07 -5.94
C TYR A 136 -0.57 11.07 -6.83
N ALA A 137 -0.30 12.27 -6.33
CA ALA A 137 0.38 13.30 -7.12
C ALA A 137 1.84 12.91 -7.41
N LEU A 138 2.55 12.33 -6.43
CA LEU A 138 3.92 11.87 -6.58
C LEU A 138 4.03 10.69 -7.56
N HIS A 139 3.06 9.77 -7.54
CA HIS A 139 3.00 8.64 -8.48
C HIS A 139 2.71 9.07 -9.92
N HIS A 140 2.15 10.27 -10.13
CA HIS A 140 1.85 10.83 -11.44
C HIS A 140 2.76 12.01 -11.82
N ASP A 141 3.81 12.27 -11.04
CA ASP A 141 4.74 13.37 -11.31
C ASP A 141 5.70 12.96 -12.46
N PRO A 142 5.66 13.65 -13.63
CA PRO A 142 6.51 13.35 -14.77
C PRO A 142 8.01 13.53 -14.49
N GLN A 143 8.38 14.19 -13.39
CA GLN A 143 9.77 14.28 -12.95
C GLN A 143 10.34 12.91 -12.55
N TYR A 144 9.50 12.02 -11.98
CA TYR A 144 9.93 10.72 -11.50
C TYR A 144 9.47 9.57 -12.41
N TRP A 145 8.35 9.76 -13.12
CA TRP A 145 7.73 8.72 -13.95
C TRP A 145 7.57 9.19 -15.40
N PRO A 146 8.35 8.62 -16.35
CA PRO A 146 8.10 8.83 -17.77
C PRO A 146 6.71 8.30 -18.14
N GLU A 147 5.93 9.08 -18.89
CA GLU A 147 4.55 8.70 -19.29
C GLU A 147 3.66 8.37 -18.06
N PRO A 148 3.53 9.28 -17.08
CA PRO A 148 3.02 8.98 -15.74
C PRO A 148 1.56 8.50 -15.70
N THR A 149 0.81 8.68 -16.78
CA THR A 149 -0.59 8.27 -16.92
C THR A 149 -0.76 6.94 -17.66
N GLU A 150 0.31 6.39 -18.23
CA GLU A 150 0.28 5.13 -18.99
C GLU A 150 0.53 3.95 -18.06
N PHE A 151 -0.16 2.83 -18.32
CA PHE A 151 0.08 1.58 -17.62
C PHE A 151 1.21 0.84 -18.32
N THR A 152 2.41 0.90 -17.75
CA THR A 152 3.61 0.38 -18.41
C THR A 152 4.58 -0.27 -17.44
N MET A 153 5.29 -1.29 -17.91
CA MET A 153 6.27 -2.00 -17.10
C MET A 153 7.65 -1.32 -17.09
N LYS A 154 7.80 -0.14 -17.71
CA LYS A 154 9.08 0.59 -17.81
C LYS A 154 9.54 1.20 -16.48
N GLY A 155 8.63 1.37 -15.52
CA GLY A 155 8.91 1.95 -14.20
C GLY A 155 9.57 0.98 -13.21
N PHE A 156 9.72 -0.29 -13.59
CA PHE A 156 10.27 -1.39 -12.79
C PHE A 156 11.29 -2.16 -13.63
#